data_AF-A0A9W7GTX1-F1
#
_entry.id   AF-A0A9W7GTX1-F1
#
_cell.length_a   1.000
_cell.length_b   1.000
_cell.length_c   1.000
_cell.angle_alpha   90.00
_cell.angle_beta   90.00
_cell.angle_gamma   90.00
#
_symmetry.space_group_name_H-M   'P 1'
#
loop_
_entity.id
_entity.type
_entity.pdbx_description
1 polymer ?
#
loop_
_entity_poly.entity_id
_entity_poly.type
_entity_poly.pdbx_seq_one_letter_code
_entity_poly.pdbx_strand_id
1 'polypeptide(L)'
;MEIHGILFFICYLFVALGVGIDGFPMNDLISKLPGQPDVNFRQFAGYIDLDDGVAGRSLFYYFVEAENDPMSQPLTVWLTGGPGCSSVGDSFSGVGPFITTRNARGLDKNLFSWNKGCPV
;
A
#
# COMPACT_ATOMS: atom_id res chain seq x y z
N MET A 1 -11.32 1.36 -47.77
CA MET A 1 -10.51 1.32 -46.53
C MET A 1 -9.26 0.54 -46.85
N GLU A 2 -8.11 1.20 -46.86
CA GLU A 2 -6.85 0.54 -47.21
C GLU A 2 -6.39 -0.40 -46.09
N ILE A 3 -5.72 -1.49 -46.47
CA ILE A 3 -5.19 -2.52 -45.57
C ILE A 3 -4.33 -1.91 -44.45
N HIS A 4 -3.62 -0.82 -44.75
CA HIS A 4 -2.85 -0.04 -43.78
C HIS A 4 -3.70 0.54 -42.64
N GLY A 5 -4.91 1.03 -42.94
CA GLY A 5 -5.82 1.57 -41.92
C GLY A 5 -6.36 0.49 -40.98
N ILE A 6 -6.62 -0.71 -41.51
CA ILE A 6 -7.08 -1.86 -40.72
C ILE A 6 -5.96 -2.36 -39.79
N LEU A 7 -4.73 -2.45 -40.29
CA LEU A 7 -3.57 -2.83 -39.48
C LEU A 7 -3.31 -1.85 -38.33
N PHE A 8 -3.38 -0.54 -38.59
CA PHE A 8 -3.26 0.48 -37.55
C PHE A 8 -4.37 0.37 -36.50
N PHE A 9 -5.61 0.14 -36.94
CA PHE A 9 -6.75 0.02 -36.02
C PHE A 9 -6.67 -1.24 -35.15
N ILE A 10 -6.25 -2.37 -35.72
CA ILE A 10 -6.01 -3.62 -34.97
C ILE A 10 -4.87 -3.41 -33.96
N CYS A 11 -3.77 -2.78 -34.37
CA CYS A 11 -2.65 -2.49 -33.47
C CYS A 11 -3.08 -1.57 -32.31
N TYR A 12 -3.88 -0.53 -32.59
CA TYR A 12 -4.46 0.33 -31.57
C TYR A 12 -5.39 -0.44 -30.62
N LEU A 13 -6.24 -1.34 -31.14
CA LEU A 13 -7.10 -2.19 -30.31
C LEU A 13 -6.29 -3.12 -29.41
N PHE A 14 -5.20 -3.71 -29.92
CA PHE A 14 -4.28 -4.55 -29.16
C PHE A 14 -3.54 -3.76 -28.07
N VAL A 15 -3.14 -2.53 -28.34
CA VAL A 15 -2.54 -1.63 -27.33
C VAL A 15 -3.58 -1.21 -26.29
N ALA A 16 -4.80 -0.86 -26.71
CA ALA A 16 -5.87 -0.43 -25.80
C ALA A 16 -6.41 -1.56 -24.91
N LEU A 17 -6.34 -2.83 -25.37
CA LEU A 17 -6.83 -4.00 -24.64
C LEU A 17 -5.72 -4.80 -23.95
N GLY A 18 -4.45 -4.62 -24.33
CA GLY A 18 -3.34 -5.50 -23.95
C GLY A 18 -2.41 -4.97 -22.86
N VAL A 19 -2.49 -3.68 -22.50
CA VAL A 19 -1.65 -3.12 -21.44
C VAL A 19 -2.45 -3.05 -20.15
N GLY A 20 -2.38 -4.10 -19.34
CA GLY A 20 -2.77 -4.02 -17.93
C GLY A 20 -1.78 -3.10 -17.22
N ILE A 21 -2.19 -1.87 -16.92
CA ILE A 21 -1.42 -0.99 -16.06
C ILE A 21 -1.80 -1.36 -14.62
N ASP A 22 -0.92 -2.09 -13.95
CA ASP A 22 -1.05 -2.29 -12.51
C ASP A 22 -0.74 -0.95 -11.82
N GLY A 23 -1.77 -0.29 -11.29
CA GLY A 23 -1.65 0.98 -10.58
C GLY A 23 -1.02 0.87 -9.19
N PHE A 24 -0.46 -0.29 -8.82
CA PHE A 24 0.03 -0.60 -7.47
C PHE A 24 1.37 -1.34 -7.50
N PRO A 25 2.26 -1.11 -6.52
CA PRO A 25 3.53 -1.83 -6.40
C PRO A 25 3.29 -3.26 -5.88
N MET A 26 2.91 -4.19 -6.76
CA MET A 26 2.59 -5.57 -6.35
C MET A 26 3.75 -6.33 -5.73
N ASN A 27 5.00 -5.91 -5.99
CA ASN A 27 6.19 -6.47 -5.34
C ASN A 27 6.21 -6.18 -3.82
N ASP A 28 5.54 -5.13 -3.39
CA ASP A 28 5.51 -4.69 -1.99
C ASP A 28 4.28 -5.25 -1.26
N LEU A 29 3.43 -6.03 -1.95
CA LEU A 29 2.21 -6.60 -1.38
C LEU A 29 2.54 -7.60 -0.26
N ILE A 30 2.00 -7.34 0.93
CA ILE A 30 2.08 -8.26 2.06
C ILE A 30 0.90 -9.23 1.98
N SER A 31 1.21 -10.51 1.76
CA SER A 31 0.19 -11.57 1.74
C SER A 31 -0.46 -11.79 3.11
N LYS A 32 0.35 -11.95 4.16
CA LYS A 32 -0.09 -12.04 5.56
C LYS A 32 1.09 -11.80 6.51
N LEU A 33 0.92 -10.95 7.51
CA LEU A 33 1.92 -10.78 8.57
C LEU A 33 1.91 -11.98 9.53
N PRO A 34 3.05 -12.33 10.14
CA PRO A 34 3.09 -13.34 11.20
C PRO A 34 2.13 -12.99 12.35
N GLY A 35 1.25 -13.93 12.71
CA GLY A 35 0.29 -13.73 13.81
C GLY A 35 -0.84 -12.74 13.52
N GLN A 36 -1.04 -12.33 12.26
CA GLN A 36 -2.15 -11.47 11.85
C GLN A 36 -3.49 -12.22 11.79
N PRO A 37 -4.59 -11.61 12.30
CA PRO A 37 -5.94 -12.12 12.12
C PRO A 37 -6.43 -11.86 10.69
N ASP A 38 -7.46 -12.58 10.25
CA ASP A 38 -7.95 -12.42 8.87
C ASP A 38 -8.55 -11.04 8.62
N VAL A 39 -8.21 -10.43 7.48
CA VAL A 39 -8.63 -9.09 7.06
C VAL A 39 -9.05 -9.07 5.60
N ASN A 40 -9.75 -8.02 5.20
CA ASN A 40 -10.31 -7.82 3.86
C ASN A 40 -9.70 -6.64 3.10
N PHE A 41 -8.65 -6.00 3.63
CA PHE A 41 -7.91 -4.92 2.98
C PHE A 41 -6.53 -5.41 2.54
N ARG A 42 -5.95 -4.77 1.52
CA ARG A 42 -4.56 -5.01 1.12
C ARG A 42 -3.62 -4.16 1.96
N GLN A 43 -2.40 -4.66 2.11
CA GLN A 43 -1.33 -4.01 2.84
C GLN A 43 -0.03 -4.18 2.08
N PHE A 44 0.81 -3.16 2.14
CA PHE A 44 2.04 -3.06 1.37
C PHE A 44 3.17 -2.57 2.28
N ALA A 45 4.38 -3.07 2.06
CA ALA A 45 5.56 -2.50 2.67
C ALA A 45 6.74 -2.54 1.71
N GLY A 46 7.48 -1.45 1.68
CA GLY A 46 8.58 -1.26 0.75
C GLY A 46 9.39 -0.02 1.09
N TYR A 47 10.11 0.48 0.09
CA TYR A 47 10.96 1.66 0.23
C TYR A 47 10.61 2.71 -0.81
N ILE A 48 10.58 3.97 -0.38
CA ILE A 48 10.45 5.15 -1.24
C ILE A 48 11.81 5.83 -1.29
N ASP A 49 12.43 5.87 -2.47
CA ASP A 49 13.71 6.57 -2.67
C ASP A 49 13.51 8.08 -2.62
N LEU A 50 14.40 8.77 -1.89
CA LEU A 50 14.35 10.22 -1.66
C LEU A 50 15.27 11.01 -2.59
N ASP A 51 16.14 10.31 -3.31
CA ASP A 51 17.01 10.87 -4.33
C ASP A 51 17.20 9.85 -5.45
N ASP A 52 17.71 10.30 -6.58
CA ASP A 52 18.01 9.47 -7.75
C ASP A 52 19.25 8.57 -7.52
N GLY A 53 19.40 8.02 -6.32
CA GLY A 53 20.54 7.21 -5.88
C GLY A 53 21.81 8.00 -5.58
N VAL A 54 21.75 9.33 -5.59
CA VAL A 54 22.93 10.20 -5.37
C VAL A 54 23.46 10.06 -3.96
N ALA A 55 22.58 10.04 -2.95
CA ALA A 55 22.96 9.78 -1.57
C ALA A 55 22.43 8.42 -1.08
N GLY A 56 21.62 7.73 -1.88
CA GLY A 56 21.15 6.38 -1.58
C GLY A 56 20.21 6.34 -0.38
N ARG A 57 19.38 7.38 -0.22
CA ARG A 57 18.45 7.50 0.92
C ARG A 57 17.07 7.02 0.51
N SER A 58 16.49 6.16 1.34
CA SER A 58 15.13 5.65 1.15
C SER A 58 14.38 5.63 2.48
N LEU A 59 13.06 5.86 2.42
CA LEU A 59 12.17 5.72 3.56
C LEU A 59 11.43 4.39 3.46
N PHE A 60 11.48 3.60 4.52
CA PHE A 60 10.60 2.43 4.64
C PHE A 60 9.16 2.90 4.89
N TYR A 61 8.21 2.29 4.20
CA TYR A 61 6.79 2.53 4.40
C TYR A 61 6.06 1.24 4.74
N TYR A 62 4.97 1.37 5.51
CA TYR A 62 3.95 0.36 5.69
C TYR A 62 2.60 1.03 5.45
N PHE A 63 1.88 0.58 4.44
CA PHE A 63 0.64 1.16 3.95
C PHE A 63 -0.48 0.13 4.01
N VAL A 64 -1.64 0.54 4.48
CA VAL A 64 -2.85 -0.29 4.48
C VAL A 64 -3.98 0.43 3.76
N GLU A 65 -4.71 -0.29 2.93
CA GLU A 65 -5.89 0.26 2.29
C GLU A 65 -7.02 0.49 3.30
N ALA A 66 -7.94 1.39 2.94
CA ALA A 66 -9.18 1.51 3.67
C ALA A 66 -9.99 0.20 3.61
N GLU A 67 -10.65 -0.17 4.71
CA GLU A 67 -11.47 -1.39 4.78
C GLU A 67 -12.65 -1.35 3.80
N ASN A 68 -13.15 -0.15 3.49
CA ASN A 68 -14.30 0.07 2.62
C ASN A 68 -13.97 1.12 1.56
N ASP A 69 -14.22 0.79 0.30
CA ASP A 69 -14.08 1.67 -0.86
C ASP A 69 -12.75 2.48 -0.90
N PRO A 70 -11.59 1.80 -0.87
CA PRO A 70 -10.30 2.46 -0.68
C PRO A 70 -9.93 3.48 -1.77
N MET A 71 -10.53 3.36 -2.95
CA MET A 71 -10.27 4.26 -4.08
C MET A 71 -10.99 5.60 -3.97
N SER A 72 -12.06 5.70 -3.15
CA SER A 72 -12.81 6.95 -2.95
C SER A 72 -12.41 7.71 -1.69
N GLN A 73 -11.67 7.06 -0.78
CA GLN A 73 -11.25 7.64 0.48
C GLN A 73 -9.97 8.48 0.34
N PRO A 74 -9.80 9.54 1.14
CA PRO A 74 -8.59 10.37 1.11
C PRO A 74 -7.38 9.61 1.67
N LEU A 75 -6.23 9.68 0.98
CA LEU A 75 -4.97 9.16 1.49
C LEU A 75 -4.52 9.95 2.73
N THR A 76 -4.20 9.23 3.81
CA THR A 76 -3.63 9.79 5.03
C THR A 76 -2.18 9.37 5.16
N VAL A 77 -1.30 10.28 5.59
CA VAL A 77 0.11 9.98 5.88
C VAL A 77 0.35 10.17 7.37
N TRP A 78 0.79 9.12 8.04
CA TRP A 78 1.14 9.18 9.47
C TRP A 78 2.65 9.31 9.68
N LEU A 79 3.06 10.41 10.34
CA LEU A 79 4.45 10.68 10.67
C LEU A 79 4.58 10.86 12.18
N THR A 80 5.27 9.93 12.83
CA THR A 80 5.62 10.05 14.24
C THR A 80 6.73 11.07 14.43
N GLY A 81 6.65 11.83 15.52
CA GLY A 81 7.65 12.81 15.91
C GLY A 81 8.88 12.22 16.59
N GLY A 82 9.33 12.84 17.67
CA GLY A 82 10.56 12.48 18.38
C GLY A 82 11.54 13.64 18.44
N PRO A 83 12.69 13.59 17.72
CA PRO A 83 12.94 12.93 16.43
C PRO A 83 13.46 11.47 16.49
N GLY A 84 13.31 10.73 15.38
CA GLY A 84 13.89 9.40 15.17
C GLY A 84 13.01 8.22 15.59
N CYS A 85 11.82 8.48 16.13
CA CYS A 85 10.84 7.44 16.41
C CYS A 85 10.22 6.91 15.10
N SER A 86 9.84 5.64 15.10
CA SER A 86 9.29 4.96 13.92
C SER A 86 7.77 5.12 13.83
N SER A 87 7.28 5.70 12.72
CA SER A 87 5.84 5.71 12.40
C SER A 87 5.23 4.31 12.31
N VAL A 88 6.03 3.32 11.90
CA VAL A 88 5.58 1.93 11.83
C VAL A 88 5.34 1.39 13.24
N GLY A 89 6.23 1.68 14.19
CA GLY A 89 6.04 1.30 15.60
C GLY A 89 4.74 1.88 16.19
N ASP A 90 4.47 3.16 15.90
CA ASP A 90 3.22 3.81 16.33
C ASP A 90 1.99 3.27 15.60
N SER A 91 2.13 2.82 14.35
CA SER A 91 1.05 2.15 13.62
C SER A 91 0.58 0.89 14.37
N PHE A 92 1.51 0.06 14.85
CA PHE A 92 1.21 -1.17 15.60
C PHE A 92 0.86 -0.98 17.08
N SER A 93 0.79 0.26 17.56
CA SER A 93 0.42 0.59 18.94
C SER A 93 -0.66 1.67 19.06
N GLY A 94 -1.09 2.27 17.94
CA GLY A 94 -2.01 3.40 17.92
C GLY A 94 -2.95 3.39 16.71
N VAL A 95 -2.49 3.91 15.57
CA VAL A 95 -3.37 4.29 14.44
C VAL A 95 -3.64 3.16 13.44
N GLY A 96 -2.73 2.18 13.34
CA GLY A 96 -2.77 1.11 12.35
C GLY A 96 -3.83 0.04 12.61
N PRO A 97 -3.99 -0.90 11.67
CA PRO A 97 -5.08 -1.90 11.73
C PRO A 97 -4.86 -2.98 12.78
N PHE A 98 -3.64 -3.09 13.30
CA PHE A 98 -3.24 -4.13 14.24
C PHE A 98 -2.58 -3.51 15.47
N ILE A 99 -2.80 -4.15 16.62
CA ILE A 99 -2.07 -3.87 17.86
C ILE A 99 -1.26 -5.11 18.22
N THR A 100 -0.02 -4.93 18.68
CA THR A 100 0.78 -6.06 19.17
C THR A 100 0.15 -6.68 20.41
N THR A 101 0.01 -8.00 20.41
CA THR A 101 -0.39 -8.77 21.60
C THR A 101 0.57 -8.53 22.77
N ARG A 102 0.10 -8.71 24.02
CA ARG A 102 0.91 -8.46 25.23
C ARG A 102 2.23 -9.24 25.29
N ASN A 103 2.29 -10.42 24.67
CA ASN A 103 3.50 -11.24 24.64
C ASN A 103 4.40 -10.96 23.43
N ALA A 104 4.02 -10.00 22.58
CA ALA A 104 4.71 -9.62 21.34
C ALA A 104 4.90 -10.76 20.32
N ARG A 105 4.04 -11.79 20.34
CA ARG A 105 4.13 -12.95 19.43
C ARG A 105 3.04 -12.99 18.36
N GLY A 106 2.15 -12.00 18.35
CA GLY A 106 1.06 -11.91 17.39
C GLY A 106 0.38 -10.54 17.40
N LEU A 107 -0.66 -10.42 16.59
CA LEU A 107 -1.37 -9.19 16.33
C LEU A 107 -2.86 -9.37 16.64
N ASP A 108 -3.46 -8.38 17.29
CA ASP A 108 -4.90 -8.25 17.47
C ASP A 108 -5.43 -7.16 16.54
N LYS A 109 -6.70 -7.26 16.10
CA LYS A 109 -7.31 -6.16 15.32
C LYS A 109 -7.49 -4.93 16.18
N ASN A 110 -7.13 -3.77 15.64
CA ASN A 110 -7.43 -2.49 16.24
C ASN A 110 -8.87 -2.06 15.91
N LEU A 111 -9.76 -2.09 16.90
CA LEU A 111 -11.16 -1.69 16.72
C LEU A 111 -11.34 -0.20 16.40
N PHE A 112 -10.30 0.62 16.59
CA PHE A 112 -10.31 2.06 16.33
C PHE A 112 -9.29 2.47 15.27
N SER A 113 -8.88 1.53 14.41
CA SER A 113 -7.93 1.85 13.34
C SER A 113 -8.45 2.94 12.42
N TRP A 114 -7.53 3.79 11.98
CA TRP A 114 -7.80 4.82 10.99
C TRP A 114 -8.12 4.24 9.62
N ASN A 115 -7.62 3.02 9.33
CA ASN A 115 -7.90 2.35 8.07
C ASN A 115 -9.37 1.95 7.87
N LYS A 116 -10.22 2.15 8.88
CA LYS A 116 -11.68 2.05 8.71
C LYS A 116 -12.27 3.17 7.87
N GLY A 117 -11.61 4.33 7.80
CA GLY A 117 -12.09 5.52 7.11
C GLY A 117 -11.15 6.06 6.03
N CYS A 118 -9.86 5.70 6.04
CA CYS A 118 -8.91 6.16 5.05
C CYS A 118 -7.75 5.19 4.84
N PRO A 119 -7.21 5.06 3.61
CA PRO A 119 -5.90 4.44 3.43
C PRO A 119 -4.84 5.22 4.21
N VAL A 120 -3.98 4.50 4.95
CA VAL A 120 -3.00 5.08 5.88
C VAL A 120 -1.66 4.36 5.83
#